data_AF-A0A0G0K7C9-F1
#
_entry.id   AF-A0A0G0K7C9-F1
#
_cell.length_a   1.000
_cell.length_b   1.000
_cell.length_c   1.000
_cell.angle_alpha   90.00
_cell.angle_beta   90.00
_cell.angle_gamma   90.00
#
_symmetry.space_group_name_H-M   'P 1'
#
loop_
_entity.id
_entity.type
_entity.pdbx_description
1 polymer ?
#
loop_
_entity_poly.entity_id
_entity_poly.type
_entity_poly.pdbx_seq_one_letter_code
_entity_poly.pdbx_strand_id
1 'polypeptide(L)'
;MDNKIRSILFAVLFFVLLFPFKSYATDDTFTVTGLTMDHTTGYYSFYYSGYTGGDISRESVAIFGTGWGYNDEPASCTGGSSGAGTCSGIFNYSNGTFSCTPTLNVSIYGYNPSSPTFNYAF
;
A
#
# COMPACT_ATOMS: atom_id res chain seq x y z
N MET A 1 31.87 21.75 34.83
CA MET A 1 31.14 21.65 33.53
C MET A 1 30.21 22.84 33.45
N ASP A 2 30.42 23.69 32.45
CA ASP A 2 29.71 24.95 32.23
C ASP A 2 28.21 24.70 31.98
N ASN A 3 27.34 25.46 32.66
CA ASN A 3 25.89 25.36 32.53
C ASN A 3 25.40 25.58 31.09
N LYS A 4 26.20 26.26 30.25
CA LYS A 4 25.92 26.41 28.82
C LYS A 4 25.94 25.08 28.05
N ILE A 5 26.83 24.15 28.43
CA ILE A 5 26.97 22.85 27.73
C ILE A 5 25.78 21.93 28.06
N ARG A 6 25.23 22.01 29.28
CA ARG A 6 24.04 21.24 29.69
C ARG A 6 22.79 21.68 28.93
N SER A 7 22.55 22.99 28.77
CA SER A 7 21.38 23.48 28.02
C SER A 7 21.40 23.10 26.54
N ILE A 8 22.58 23.05 25.92
CA ILE A 8 22.70 22.66 24.51
C ILE A 8 22.42 21.16 24.35
N LEU A 9 22.93 20.31 25.25
CA LEU A 9 22.62 18.87 25.22
C LEU A 9 21.12 18.59 25.40
N PHE A 10 20.45 19.30 26.32
CA PHE A 10 19.00 19.15 26.53
C PHE A 10 18.18 19.63 25.33
N ALA A 11 18.58 20.72 24.67
CA ALA A 11 17.88 21.23 23.49
C ALA A 11 17.97 20.27 22.30
N VAL A 12 19.12 19.63 22.08
CA VAL A 12 19.30 18.65 20.99
C VAL A 12 18.51 17.37 21.27
N LEU A 13 18.51 16.87 22.51
CA LEU A 13 17.74 15.69 22.88
C LEU A 13 16.22 15.92 22.76
N PHE A 14 15.76 17.13 23.09
CA PHE A 14 14.35 17.51 22.97
C PHE A 14 13.91 17.70 21.51
N PHE A 15 14.80 18.18 20.63
CA PHE A 15 14.52 18.28 19.20
C PHE A 15 14.35 16.89 18.57
N VAL A 16 15.20 15.91 18.89
CA VAL A 16 15.09 14.54 18.33
C VAL A 16 13.80 13.82 18.76
N LEU A 17 13.20 14.19 19.90
CA LEU A 17 11.95 13.60 20.39
C LEU A 17 10.67 14.26 19.86
N LEU A 18 10.76 15.45 19.25
CA LEU A 18 9.59 16.22 18.80
C LEU A 18 9.29 16.12 17.32
N PHE A 19 10.22 15.61 16.51
CA PHE A 19 9.92 15.27 15.12
C PHE A 19 9.65 13.77 15.07
N PRO A 20 8.39 13.32 15.00
CA PRO A 20 8.15 11.97 14.53
C PRO A 20 8.85 11.88 13.17
N PHE A 21 9.86 11.00 13.08
CA PHE A 21 10.40 10.61 11.80
C PHE A 21 9.19 10.22 10.97
N LYS A 22 8.90 11.01 9.93
CA LYS A 22 7.94 10.62 8.92
C LYS A 22 8.60 9.46 8.21
N SER A 23 8.33 8.25 8.68
CA SER A 23 8.68 7.03 7.96
C SER A 23 7.96 7.15 6.63
N TYR A 24 8.71 7.51 5.60
CA TYR A 24 8.29 7.24 4.24
C TYR A 24 8.23 5.72 4.18
N ALA A 25 7.05 5.18 3.88
CA ALA A 25 6.93 3.76 3.58
C ALA A 25 8.02 3.44 2.55
N THR A 26 8.98 2.61 2.93
CA THR A 26 9.79 1.90 1.96
C THR A 26 8.81 1.14 1.07
N ASP A 27 9.10 1.03 -0.23
CA ASP A 27 8.36 0.14 -1.12
C ASP A 27 8.55 -1.30 -0.60
N ASP A 28 7.75 -1.66 0.40
CA ASP A 28 7.87 -2.93 1.09
C ASP A 28 7.28 -4.00 0.19
N THR A 29 8.16 -4.85 -0.32
CA THR A 29 7.77 -5.98 -1.14
C THR A 29 7.13 -7.04 -0.25
N PHE A 30 5.95 -7.51 -0.64
CA PHE A 30 5.26 -8.64 -0.02
C PHE A 30 5.11 -9.77 -1.05
N THR A 31 4.89 -10.98 -0.56
CA THR A 31 4.64 -12.15 -1.40
C THR A 31 3.17 -12.24 -1.73
N VAL A 32 2.83 -12.48 -3.00
CA VAL A 32 1.48 -12.79 -3.48
C VAL A 32 1.43 -14.22 -3.98
N THR A 33 0.39 -14.96 -3.59
CA THR A 33 0.12 -16.32 -4.09
C THR A 33 -1.36 -16.51 -4.41
N GLY A 34 -1.67 -17.47 -5.29
CA GLY A 34 -3.06 -17.80 -5.63
C GLY A 34 -3.83 -16.66 -6.31
N LEU A 35 -3.14 -15.76 -7.01
CA LEU A 35 -3.78 -14.65 -7.71
C LEU A 35 -4.76 -15.16 -8.77
N THR A 36 -6.03 -14.82 -8.57
CA THR A 36 -7.12 -15.00 -9.53
C THR A 36 -7.66 -13.63 -9.90
N MET A 37 -7.85 -13.40 -11.19
CA MET A 37 -8.42 -12.17 -11.72
C MET A 37 -9.31 -12.52 -12.92
N ASP A 38 -10.55 -12.07 -12.87
CA ASP A 38 -11.46 -12.08 -14.01
C ASP A 38 -11.67 -10.63 -14.46
N HIS A 39 -11.01 -10.27 -15.55
CA HIS A 39 -11.08 -8.92 -16.11
C HIS A 39 -12.45 -8.59 -16.75
N THR A 40 -13.32 -9.60 -16.97
CA THR A 40 -14.67 -9.41 -17.52
C THR A 40 -15.65 -9.03 -16.43
N THR A 41 -15.58 -9.71 -15.27
CA THR A 41 -16.44 -9.41 -14.11
C THR A 41 -15.82 -8.40 -13.15
N GLY A 42 -14.53 -8.12 -13.28
CA GLY A 42 -13.76 -7.30 -12.35
C GLY A 42 -13.45 -7.99 -11.02
N TYR A 43 -13.77 -9.28 -10.87
CA TYR A 43 -13.49 -10.03 -9.66
C TYR A 43 -12.01 -10.34 -9.53
N TYR A 44 -11.49 -10.23 -8.31
CA TYR A 44 -10.14 -10.66 -7.98
C TYR A 44 -10.08 -11.34 -6.61
N SER A 45 -9.06 -12.19 -6.44
CA SER A 45 -8.67 -12.71 -5.13
C SER A 45 -7.19 -13.10 -5.12
N PHE A 46 -6.50 -12.87 -4.01
CA PHE A 46 -5.15 -13.37 -3.78
C PHE A 46 -4.84 -13.49 -2.28
N TYR A 47 -3.86 -14.35 -1.97
CA TYR A 47 -3.22 -14.39 -0.65
C TYR A 47 -1.98 -13.53 -0.65
N TYR A 48 -1.71 -12.87 0.48
CA TYR A 48 -0.48 -12.11 0.68
C TYR A 48 0.23 -12.50 1.97
N SER A 49 1.55 -12.31 2.02
CA SER A 49 2.36 -12.46 3.23
C SER A 49 3.60 -11.56 3.21
N GLY A 50 4.05 -11.12 4.38
CA GLY A 50 5.15 -10.16 4.52
C GLY A 50 4.73 -8.71 4.32
N TYR A 51 3.43 -8.41 4.33
CA TYR A 51 2.92 -7.04 4.25
C TYR A 51 3.13 -6.30 5.57
N THR A 52 3.64 -5.07 5.50
CA THR A 52 4.08 -4.28 6.66
C THR A 52 3.40 -2.92 6.75
N GLY A 53 2.53 -2.57 5.78
CA GLY A 53 1.85 -1.28 5.72
C GLY A 53 0.84 -1.01 6.85
N GLY A 54 0.48 -2.04 7.61
CA GLY A 54 -0.24 -1.92 8.89
C GLY A 54 -1.71 -2.27 8.79
N ASP A 55 -2.59 -1.27 8.91
CA ASP A 55 -4.05 -1.48 8.98
C ASP A 55 -4.68 -1.62 7.60
N ILE A 56 -4.78 -2.87 7.17
CA ILE A 56 -5.37 -3.30 5.90
C ILE A 56 -6.82 -2.83 5.69
N SER A 57 -7.56 -2.51 6.77
CA SER A 57 -8.96 -2.07 6.65
C SER A 57 -9.12 -0.69 6.01
N ARG A 58 -8.03 0.06 5.86
CA ARG A 58 -7.98 1.41 5.28
C ARG A 58 -7.15 1.45 4.00
N GLU A 59 -6.96 0.31 3.36
CA GLU A 59 -6.11 0.17 2.19
C GLU A 59 -6.94 -0.15 0.95
N SER A 60 -6.27 0.02 -0.18
CA SER A 60 -6.77 -0.21 -1.52
C SER A 60 -5.87 -1.21 -2.21
N VAL A 61 -6.39 -1.85 -3.26
CA VAL A 61 -5.64 -2.81 -4.06
C VAL A 61 -5.57 -2.32 -5.49
N ALA A 62 -4.39 -2.44 -6.11
CA ALA A 62 -4.22 -2.32 -7.56
C ALA A 62 -3.57 -3.57 -8.15
N ILE A 63 -4.09 -4.03 -9.28
CA ILE A 63 -3.48 -5.09 -10.11
C ILE A 63 -3.28 -4.53 -11.51
N PHE A 64 -2.04 -4.57 -11.99
CA PHE A 64 -1.68 -3.89 -13.23
C PHE A 64 -0.56 -4.56 -14.00
N GLY A 65 -0.57 -4.31 -15.31
CA GLY A 65 0.46 -4.71 -16.26
C GLY A 65 0.90 -3.52 -17.11
N THR A 66 1.66 -3.78 -18.16
CA THR A 66 2.09 -2.73 -19.09
C THR A 66 0.87 -2.13 -19.82
N GLY A 67 0.55 -0.86 -19.52
CA GLY A 67 -0.50 -0.10 -20.21
C GLY A 67 -1.94 -0.40 -19.78
N TRP A 68 -2.15 -1.12 -18.68
CA TRP A 68 -3.47 -1.36 -18.11
C TRP A 68 -3.41 -1.60 -16.60
N GLY A 69 -4.51 -1.33 -15.90
CA GLY A 69 -4.65 -1.65 -14.49
C GLY A 69 -6.07 -1.54 -13.97
N TYR A 70 -6.29 -2.16 -12.82
CA TYR A 70 -7.56 -2.20 -12.12
C TYR A 70 -7.34 -1.92 -10.63
N ASN A 71 -8.26 -1.17 -10.02
CA ASN A 71 -8.16 -0.78 -8.61
C ASN A 71 -9.49 -1.05 -7.88
N ASP A 72 -9.38 -1.45 -6.62
CA ASP A 72 -10.47 -1.55 -5.65
C ASP A 72 -10.18 -0.62 -4.47
N GLU A 73 -11.02 0.41 -4.32
CA GLU A 73 -10.84 1.46 -3.31
C GLU A 73 -12.15 1.79 -2.56
N PRO A 74 -12.24 1.60 -1.23
CA PRO A 74 -11.33 0.84 -0.38
C PRO A 74 -11.51 -0.68 -0.59
N ALA A 75 -10.41 -1.42 -0.53
CA ALA A 75 -10.41 -2.86 -0.72
C ALA A 75 -10.87 -3.61 0.54
N SER A 76 -11.52 -4.76 0.33
CA SER A 76 -11.87 -5.69 1.41
C SER A 76 -10.81 -6.77 1.56
N CYS A 77 -9.80 -6.48 2.36
CA CYS A 77 -8.72 -7.42 2.69
C CYS A 77 -8.79 -7.84 4.16
N THR A 78 -8.37 -9.07 4.43
CA THR A 78 -8.24 -9.68 5.76
C THR A 78 -6.77 -9.84 6.10
N GLY A 79 -6.41 -9.94 7.38
CA GLY A 79 -5.03 -10.20 7.80
C GLY A 79 -4.24 -8.95 8.18
N GLY A 80 -4.65 -8.33 9.28
CA GLY A 80 -4.07 -7.08 9.82
C GLY A 80 -2.63 -7.21 10.31
N SER A 81 -2.38 -7.08 11.61
CA SER A 81 -1.01 -6.96 12.17
C SER A 81 -0.12 -8.21 11.99
N SER A 82 -0.64 -9.32 11.48
CA SER A 82 0.12 -10.53 11.15
C SER A 82 0.99 -10.37 9.89
N GLY A 83 0.74 -9.34 9.08
CA GLY A 83 1.40 -9.12 7.81
C GLY A 83 1.11 -10.17 6.75
N ALA A 84 0.04 -10.95 6.93
CA ALA A 84 -0.39 -11.98 5.99
C ALA A 84 -1.90 -12.14 6.05
N GLY A 85 -2.50 -12.45 4.90
CA GLY A 85 -3.94 -12.41 4.75
C GLY A 85 -4.45 -12.70 3.34
N THR A 86 -5.68 -12.25 3.07
CA THR A 86 -6.37 -12.46 1.80
C THR A 86 -7.08 -11.19 1.39
N CYS A 87 -6.91 -10.80 0.13
CA CYS A 87 -7.69 -9.74 -0.50
C CYS A 87 -8.62 -10.34 -1.54
N SER A 88 -9.86 -9.88 -1.58
CA SER A 88 -10.81 -10.23 -2.64
C SER A 88 -11.89 -9.18 -2.77
N GLY A 89 -12.33 -8.92 -4.00
CA GLY A 89 -13.30 -7.88 -4.24
C GLY A 89 -13.71 -7.79 -5.71
N ILE A 90 -14.37 -6.69 -6.02
CA ILE A 90 -14.71 -6.28 -7.39
C ILE A 90 -14.02 -4.95 -7.62
N PHE A 91 -13.20 -4.85 -8.65
CA PHE A 91 -12.59 -3.58 -9.03
C PHE A 91 -13.66 -2.54 -9.37
N ASN A 92 -13.51 -1.34 -8.81
CA ASN A 92 -14.40 -0.22 -9.05
C ASN A 92 -13.78 0.84 -9.97
N TYR A 93 -12.49 0.71 -10.31
CA TYR A 93 -11.81 1.51 -11.31
C TYR A 93 -10.95 0.64 -12.23
N SER A 94 -10.83 1.07 -13.49
CA SER A 94 -9.98 0.43 -14.49
C SER A 94 -9.42 1.45 -15.46
N ASN A 95 -8.25 1.17 -16.04
CA ASN A 95 -7.64 1.95 -17.09
C ASN A 95 -6.97 1.05 -18.12
N GLY A 96 -6.97 1.50 -19.38
CA GLY A 96 -6.40 0.76 -20.49
C GLY A 96 -7.24 -0.46 -20.89
N THR A 97 -6.67 -1.28 -21.77
CA THR A 97 -7.27 -2.54 -22.21
C THR A 97 -6.49 -3.68 -21.61
N PHE A 98 -7.15 -4.58 -20.89
CA PHE A 98 -6.53 -5.77 -20.34
C PHE A 98 -5.77 -6.54 -21.43
N SER A 99 -4.54 -6.94 -21.09
CA SER A 99 -3.68 -7.76 -21.94
C SER A 99 -2.89 -8.72 -21.08
N CYS A 100 -2.78 -9.97 -21.51
CA CYS A 100 -1.92 -10.94 -20.85
C CYS A 100 -0.46 -10.52 -21.00
N THR A 101 0.12 -9.92 -19.96
CA THR A 101 1.53 -9.55 -19.90
C THR A 101 2.33 -10.62 -19.17
N PRO A 102 3.63 -10.78 -19.47
CA PRO A 102 4.49 -11.76 -18.80
C PRO A 102 4.69 -11.45 -17.30
N THR A 103 4.58 -10.17 -16.93
CA THR A 103 4.67 -9.69 -15.56
C THR A 103 3.41 -8.91 -15.20
N LEU A 104 2.92 -9.17 -14.01
CA LEU A 104 1.84 -8.42 -13.35
C LEU A 104 2.36 -7.92 -12.01
N ASN A 105 1.91 -6.74 -11.60
CA ASN A 105 2.20 -6.17 -10.31
C ASN A 105 0.92 -6.11 -9.48
N VAL A 106 1.05 -6.37 -8.19
CA VAL A 106 -0.01 -6.18 -7.21
C VAL A 106 0.50 -5.17 -6.19
N SER A 107 -0.29 -4.14 -5.92
CA SER A 107 -0.01 -3.13 -4.90
C SER A 107 -1.13 -3.10 -3.89
N ILE A 108 -0.75 -3.01 -2.61
CA ILE A 108 -1.62 -2.62 -1.50
C ILE A 108 -1.14 -1.24 -1.05
N TYR A 109 -2.04 -0.27 -0.98
CA TYR A 109 -1.68 1.13 -0.68
C TYR A 109 -2.75 1.82 0.16
N GLY A 110 -2.40 2.90 0.84
CA GLY A 110 -3.33 3.64 1.69
C GLY A 110 -4.47 4.27 0.89
N TYR A 111 -5.70 4.04 1.34
CA TYR A 111 -6.89 4.66 0.73
C TYR A 111 -6.93 6.17 1.02
N ASN A 112 -7.05 6.98 -0.04
CA ASN A 112 -7.23 8.42 0.09
C ASN A 112 -8.57 8.87 -0.52
N PRO A 113 -9.63 9.07 0.30
CA PRO A 113 -10.97 9.43 -0.20
C PRO A 113 -11.02 10.82 -0.86
N SER A 114 -10.00 11.66 -0.66
CA SER A 114 -9.90 13.01 -1.25
C SER A 114 -9.24 13.02 -2.63
N SER A 115 -8.74 11.88 -3.10
CA SER A 115 -8.11 11.73 -4.41
C SER A 115 -9.03 10.90 -5.29
N PRO A 116 -10.04 11.50 -5.95
CA PRO A 116 -10.86 10.76 -6.89
C PRO A 116 -9.93 10.29 -8.01
N THR A 117 -9.74 8.98 -8.12
CA THR A 117 -8.81 8.32 -9.05
C THR A 117 -7.34 8.65 -8.79
N PHE A 118 -6.63 7.77 -8.08
CA PHE A 118 -5.19 7.67 -8.30
C PHE A 118 -4.98 7.13 -9.72
N ASN A 119 -4.79 8.05 -10.67
CA ASN A 119 -4.16 7.74 -11.95
C ASN A 119 -2.73 7.28 -11.61
N TYR A 120 -2.53 5.98 -11.39
CA TYR A 120 -1.27 5.42 -11.84
C TYR A 120 -1.25 5.68 -13.35
N ALA A 121 -0.43 6.63 -13.78
CA ALA A 121 0.01 6.66 -15.16
C ALA A 121 0.80 5.36 -15.35
N PHE A 122 0.11 4.35 -15.90
CA PHE A 122 0.68 3.05 -16.25
C PHE A 122 1.79 3.21 -17.29
#